data_AF-A0A8T2KCB2-F1
#
_entry.id   AF-A0A8T2KCB2-F1
#
_cell.length_a   1.000
_cell.length_b   1.000
_cell.length_c   1.000
_cell.angle_alpha   90.00
_cell.angle_beta   90.00
_cell.angle_gamma   90.00
#
_symmetry.space_group_name_H-M   'P 1'
#
loop_
_entity.id
_entity.type
_entity.pdbx_description
1 polymer ?
#
loop_
_entity_poly.entity_id
_entity_poly.type
_entity_poly.pdbx_seq_one_letter_code
_entity_poly.pdbx_strand_id
1 'polypeptide(L)'
;MELGCFLAGALISSQGHMVTEEIMSCIEPIRDFLAIIFFASIGLHVFPTFVVYELTILLFLTLSVVIMKFVLAVVVLSVILPKSNIKWIVSAGLAQVSEFSFVLGSRARRSGIISREVYLLILSVTTLSLLLAPVLWRAAIFRCVPRPEKRLST
;
A
#
# COMPACT_ATOMS: atom_id res chain seq x y z
N MET A 1 -6.10 1.16 -15.19
CA MET A 1 -6.52 -0.26 -15.26
C MET A 1 -7.13 -0.71 -13.93
N GLU A 2 -6.50 -0.43 -12.78
CA GLU A 2 -6.98 -0.83 -11.44
C GLU A 2 -8.44 -0.43 -11.15
N LEU A 3 -8.84 0.81 -11.49
CA LEU A 3 -10.21 1.29 -11.29
C LEU A 3 -11.27 0.48 -12.08
N GLY A 4 -10.90 -0.01 -13.28
CA GLY A 4 -11.79 -0.84 -14.10
C GLY A 4 -11.99 -2.24 -13.51
N CYS A 5 -10.91 -2.82 -12.96
CA CYS A 5 -10.97 -4.09 -12.25
C CYS A 5 -11.79 -3.95 -10.94
N PHE A 6 -11.60 -2.85 -10.21
CA PHE A 6 -12.40 -2.52 -9.03
C PHE A 6 -13.90 -2.38 -9.38
N LEU A 7 -14.22 -1.66 -10.46
CA LEU A 7 -15.60 -1.51 -10.91
C LEU A 7 -16.22 -2.85 -11.32
N ALA A 8 -15.49 -3.69 -12.04
CA ALA A 8 -15.95 -5.04 -12.39
C ALA A 8 -16.25 -5.87 -11.13
N GLY A 9 -15.38 -5.84 -10.12
CA GLY A 9 -15.61 -6.51 -8.84
C GLY A 9 -16.83 -5.96 -8.09
N ALA A 10 -17.00 -4.63 -8.08
CA ALA A 10 -18.18 -3.99 -7.46
C ALA A 10 -19.48 -4.39 -8.17
N LEU A 11 -19.49 -4.46 -9.50
CA LEU A 11 -20.64 -4.93 -10.27
C LEU A 11 -20.96 -6.40 -9.99
N ILE A 12 -19.95 -7.28 -9.93
CA ILE A 12 -20.13 -8.69 -9.58
C ILE A 12 -20.75 -8.82 -8.17
N SER A 13 -20.27 -8.02 -7.22
CA SER A 13 -20.78 -8.04 -5.84
C SER A 13 -22.27 -7.68 -5.71
N SER A 14 -22.82 -6.95 -6.69
CA SER A 14 -24.24 -6.59 -6.74
C SER A 14 -25.16 -7.68 -7.31
N GLN A 15 -24.63 -8.73 -7.94
CA GLN A 15 -25.39 -9.77 -8.64
C GLN A 15 -25.89 -10.90 -7.71
N GLY A 16 -25.54 -10.86 -6.42
CA GLY A 16 -26.00 -11.82 -5.38
C GLY A 16 -24.87 -12.61 -4.73
N HIS A 17 -25.11 -13.07 -3.49
CA HIS A 17 -24.07 -13.70 -2.65
C HIS A 17 -23.52 -15.00 -3.26
N MET A 18 -24.40 -15.88 -3.75
CA MET A 18 -24.03 -17.18 -4.31
C MET A 18 -23.11 -17.06 -5.54
N VAL A 19 -23.46 -16.18 -6.47
CA VAL A 19 -22.64 -15.93 -7.69
C VAL A 19 -21.31 -15.28 -7.33
N THR A 20 -21.29 -14.39 -6.33
CA THR A 20 -20.05 -13.74 -5.88
C THR A 20 -19.09 -14.75 -5.25
N GLU A 21 -19.58 -15.68 -4.45
CA GLU A 21 -18.78 -16.69 -3.76
C GLU A 21 -18.14 -17.68 -4.74
N GLU A 22 -18.91 -18.18 -5.72
CA GLU A 22 -18.37 -19.05 -6.76
C GLU A 22 -17.26 -18.36 -7.57
N ILE A 23 -17.51 -17.14 -8.04
CA ILE A 23 -16.51 -16.36 -8.79
C ILE A 23 -15.28 -16.07 -7.92
N MET A 24 -15.45 -15.76 -6.64
CA MET A 24 -14.34 -15.47 -5.73
C MET A 24 -13.41 -16.68 -5.59
N SER A 25 -13.97 -17.88 -5.44
CA SER A 25 -13.19 -19.12 -5.34
C SER A 25 -12.34 -19.41 -6.58
N CYS A 26 -12.82 -19.01 -7.76
CA CYS A 26 -12.07 -19.13 -9.01
C CYS A 26 -11.01 -18.04 -9.18
N ILE A 27 -11.27 -16.82 -8.71
CA ILE A 27 -10.36 -15.66 -8.87
C ILE A 27 -9.23 -15.68 -7.83
N GLU A 28 -9.49 -16.14 -6.61
CA GLU A 28 -8.54 -16.18 -5.50
C GLU A 28 -7.16 -16.76 -5.88
N PRO A 29 -7.05 -17.97 -6.47
CA PRO A 29 -5.74 -18.50 -6.87
C PRO A 29 -5.04 -17.67 -7.95
N ILE A 30 -5.80 -17.09 -8.88
CA ILE A 30 -5.25 -16.24 -9.94
C ILE A 30 -4.72 -14.93 -9.34
N ARG A 31 -5.49 -14.31 -8.44
CA ARG A 31 -5.09 -13.10 -7.71
C ARG A 31 -3.81 -13.35 -6.93
N ASP A 32 -3.72 -14.45 -6.21
CA ASP A 32 -2.56 -14.75 -5.37
C ASP A 32 -1.31 -15.01 -6.23
N PHE A 33 -1.45 -15.74 -7.35
CA PHE A 33 -0.37 -15.94 -8.31
C PHE A 33 0.11 -14.61 -8.93
N LEU A 34 -0.82 -13.75 -9.37
CA LEU A 34 -0.50 -12.45 -9.93
C LEU A 34 0.15 -11.52 -8.90
N ALA A 35 -0.32 -11.56 -7.65
CA ALA A 35 0.28 -10.79 -6.56
C ALA A 35 1.74 -11.21 -6.30
N ILE A 36 2.03 -12.52 -6.30
CA ILE A 36 3.40 -13.03 -6.14
C ILE A 36 4.31 -12.52 -7.26
N ILE A 37 3.88 -12.64 -8.52
CA ILE A 37 4.65 -12.16 -9.68
C ILE A 37 4.86 -10.65 -9.59
N PHE A 38 3.82 -9.92 -9.20
CA PHE A 38 3.84 -8.48 -9.08
C PHE A 38 4.88 -8.02 -8.05
N PHE A 39 4.84 -8.57 -6.82
CA PHE A 39 5.83 -8.25 -5.79
C PHE A 39 7.25 -8.71 -6.14
N ALA A 40 7.39 -9.87 -6.80
CA ALA A 40 8.68 -10.33 -7.31
C ALA A 40 9.27 -9.35 -8.34
N SER A 41 8.43 -8.83 -9.26
CA SER A 41 8.85 -7.86 -10.27
C SER A 41 9.31 -6.53 -9.65
N ILE A 42 8.61 -6.03 -8.63
CA ILE A 42 9.07 -4.84 -7.89
C ILE A 42 10.44 -5.07 -7.26
N GLY A 43 10.65 -6.25 -6.66
CA GLY A 43 11.94 -6.62 -6.07
C GLY A 43 13.09 -6.57 -7.08
N LEU A 44 12.84 -7.03 -8.31
CA LEU A 44 13.83 -7.01 -9.40
C LEU A 44 14.15 -5.59 -9.92
N HIS A 45 13.25 -4.64 -9.73
CA HIS A 45 13.46 -3.24 -10.10
C HIS A 45 14.36 -2.47 -9.11
N VAL A 46 14.59 -3.01 -7.92
CA VAL A 46 15.44 -2.38 -6.90
C VAL A 46 16.90 -2.79 -7.10
N PHE A 47 17.79 -1.79 -7.13
CA PHE A 47 19.23 -2.03 -7.18
C PHE A 47 19.78 -2.19 -5.74
N PRO A 48 20.16 -3.41 -5.30
CA PRO A 48 20.53 -3.66 -3.90
C PRO A 48 21.79 -2.90 -3.47
N THR A 49 22.76 -2.74 -4.38
CA THR A 49 23.99 -1.97 -4.12
C THR A 49 23.71 -0.50 -3.82
N PHE A 50 22.77 0.11 -4.54
CA PHE A 50 22.36 1.50 -4.31
C PHE A 50 21.64 1.66 -2.95
N VAL A 51 20.78 0.71 -2.60
CA VAL A 51 20.06 0.71 -1.32
C VAL A 51 20.99 0.62 -0.13
N VAL A 52 22.03 -0.22 -0.20
CA VAL A 52 23.00 -0.37 0.90
C VAL A 52 23.86 0.89 1.06
N TYR A 53 24.25 1.51 -0.05
CA TYR A 53 25.10 2.71 -0.02
C TYR A 53 24.35 3.94 0.53
N GLU A 54 23.12 4.17 0.07
CA GLU A 54 22.30 5.33 0.44
C GLU A 54 21.25 5.03 1.53
N LEU A 55 21.46 3.97 2.33
CA LEU A 55 20.44 3.43 3.23
C LEU A 55 19.88 4.49 4.19
N THR A 56 20.73 5.37 4.72
CA THR A 56 20.35 6.41 5.67
C THR A 56 19.40 7.43 5.05
N ILE A 57 19.75 7.97 3.88
CA ILE A 57 18.91 8.93 3.14
C ILE A 57 17.60 8.27 2.73
N LEU A 58 17.68 7.03 2.28
CA LEU A 58 16.53 6.28 1.80
C LEU A 58 15.53 5.98 2.92
N LEU A 59 16.02 5.55 4.08
CA LEU A 59 15.18 5.26 5.24
C LEU A 59 14.55 6.54 5.78
N PHE A 60 15.32 7.63 5.88
CA PHE A 60 14.79 8.93 6.29
C PHE A 60 13.70 9.43 5.34
N LEU A 61 13.94 9.38 4.03
CA LEU A 61 12.99 9.83 3.02
C LEU A 61 11.71 8.98 3.00
N THR A 62 11.86 7.65 3.09
CA THR A 62 10.72 6.73 3.15
C THR A 62 9.88 6.97 4.39
N LEU A 63 10.52 7.03 5.56
CA LEU A 63 9.81 7.23 6.83
C LEU A 63 9.14 8.60 6.87
N SER A 64 9.83 9.64 6.41
CA SER A 64 9.30 11.00 6.30
C SER A 64 8.04 11.02 5.44
N VAL A 65 8.09 10.49 4.21
CA VAL A 65 6.93 10.49 3.30
C VAL A 65 5.75 9.69 3.87
N VAL A 66 6.01 8.50 4.42
CA VAL A 66 4.96 7.64 5.00
C VAL A 66 4.31 8.31 6.21
N ILE A 67 5.09 8.84 7.15
CA ILE A 67 4.58 9.53 8.35
C ILE A 67 3.79 10.78 7.94
N MET A 68 4.33 11.59 7.04
CA MET A 68 3.69 12.85 6.62
C MET A 68 2.34 12.57 5.97
N LYS A 69 2.27 11.60 5.04
CA LYS A 69 1.01 11.17 4.42
C LYS A 69 0.03 10.59 5.44
N PHE A 70 0.51 9.76 6.36
CA PHE A 70 -0.32 9.17 7.41
C PHE A 70 -0.94 10.23 8.32
N VAL A 71 -0.12 11.16 8.83
CA VAL A 71 -0.57 12.25 9.70
C VAL A 71 -1.56 13.15 8.97
N LEU A 72 -1.26 13.52 7.73
CA LEU A 72 -2.16 14.32 6.90
C LEU A 72 -3.51 13.62 6.70
N ALA A 73 -3.50 12.33 6.37
CA ALA A 73 -4.72 11.54 6.24
C ALA A 73 -5.51 11.50 7.56
N VAL A 74 -4.87 11.24 8.69
CA VAL A 74 -5.52 11.20 10.01
C VAL A 74 -6.16 12.54 10.37
N VAL A 75 -5.47 13.66 10.08
CA VAL A 75 -6.00 15.02 10.33
C VAL A 75 -7.25 15.25 9.49
N VAL A 76 -7.18 14.99 8.18
CA VAL A 76 -8.32 15.16 7.27
C VAL A 76 -9.50 14.26 7.67
N LEU A 77 -9.23 12.98 7.93
CA LEU A 77 -10.25 12.02 8.35
C LEU A 77 -10.81 12.32 9.76
N SER A 78 -10.07 13.01 10.63
CA SER A 78 -10.60 13.42 11.93
C SER A 78 -11.62 14.55 11.83
N VAL A 79 -11.53 15.40 10.80
CA VAL A 79 -12.55 16.42 10.51
C VAL A 79 -13.81 15.78 9.93
N ILE A 80 -13.67 14.79 9.05
CA ILE A 80 -14.78 14.14 8.34
C ILE A 80 -15.47 13.07 9.22
N LEU A 81 -14.69 12.28 9.95
CA LEU A 81 -15.13 11.13 10.75
C LEU A 81 -14.60 11.21 12.20
N PRO A 82 -15.05 12.19 13.01
CA PRO A 82 -14.46 12.48 14.31
C PRO A 82 -14.51 11.31 15.31
N LYS A 83 -15.57 10.49 15.28
CA LYS A 83 -15.82 9.40 16.24
C LYS A 83 -15.44 7.99 15.75
N SER A 84 -14.90 7.84 14.54
CA SER A 84 -14.66 6.52 13.97
C SER A 84 -13.21 6.07 14.12
N ASN A 85 -13.00 4.85 14.62
CA ASN A 85 -11.68 4.20 14.63
C ASN A 85 -11.21 3.84 13.21
N ILE A 86 -12.13 3.79 12.22
CA ILE A 86 -11.84 3.49 10.81
C ILE A 86 -10.81 4.46 10.22
N LYS A 87 -10.74 5.70 10.73
CA LYS A 87 -9.78 6.71 10.26
C LYS A 87 -8.33 6.23 10.30
N TRP A 88 -7.95 5.45 11.31
CA TRP A 88 -6.58 4.93 11.43
C TRP A 88 -6.27 3.87 10.38
N ILE A 89 -7.22 2.98 10.11
CA ILE A 89 -7.09 1.92 9.11
C ILE A 89 -7.00 2.54 7.71
N VAL A 90 -7.91 3.47 7.38
CA VAL A 90 -7.90 4.16 6.08
C VAL A 90 -6.62 4.98 5.90
N SER A 91 -6.18 5.71 6.93
CA SER A 91 -4.94 6.48 6.86
C SER A 91 -3.71 5.59 6.68
N ALA A 92 -3.68 4.41 7.32
CA ALA A 92 -2.59 3.45 7.13
C ALA A 92 -2.53 2.92 5.69
N GLY A 93 -3.68 2.65 5.06
CA GLY A 93 -3.74 2.27 3.65
C GLY A 93 -3.30 3.38 2.69
N LEU A 94 -3.61 4.64 3.00
CA LEU A 94 -3.24 5.79 2.18
C LEU A 94 -1.78 6.24 2.33
N ALA A 95 -1.11 5.85 3.41
CA ALA A 95 0.24 6.28 3.73
C ALA A 95 1.29 5.73 2.74
N GLN A 96 1.04 4.56 2.15
CA GLN A 96 1.95 3.93 1.21
C GLN A 96 2.06 4.74 -0.11
N VAL A 97 3.25 4.76 -0.70
CA VAL A 97 3.47 5.24 -2.06
C VAL A 97 2.99 4.19 -3.07
N SER A 98 2.22 4.63 -4.07
CA SER A 98 1.71 3.76 -5.12
C SER A 98 2.78 3.45 -6.17
N GLU A 99 2.67 2.27 -6.77
CA GLU A 99 3.46 1.78 -7.89
C GLU A 99 3.34 2.64 -9.14
N PHE A 100 2.29 3.45 -9.23
CA PHE A 100 2.14 4.47 -10.26
C PHE A 100 3.33 5.43 -10.30
N SER A 101 4.02 5.62 -9.17
CA SER A 101 5.27 6.38 -9.07
C SER A 101 6.39 5.81 -9.94
N PHE A 102 6.42 4.49 -10.16
CA PHE A 102 7.38 3.85 -11.07
C PHE A 102 7.12 4.24 -12.52
N VAL A 103 5.85 4.25 -12.92
CA VAL A 103 5.43 4.62 -14.27
C VAL A 103 5.76 6.09 -14.52
N LEU A 104 5.38 6.97 -13.59
CA LEU A 104 5.68 8.40 -13.68
C LEU A 104 7.19 8.67 -13.69
N GLY A 105 7.95 8.05 -12.78
CA GLY A 105 9.40 8.19 -12.71
C GLY A 105 10.10 7.71 -13.98
N SER A 106 9.65 6.58 -14.55
CA SER A 106 10.20 6.05 -15.80
C SER A 106 9.95 7.00 -16.98
N ARG A 107 8.74 7.58 -17.06
CA ARG A 107 8.40 8.59 -18.08
C ARG A 107 9.22 9.87 -17.88
N ALA A 108 9.30 10.39 -16.67
CA ALA A 108 10.09 11.59 -16.35
C ALA A 108 11.57 11.41 -16.70
N ARG A 109 12.15 10.23 -16.43
CA ARG A 109 13.53 9.90 -16.81
C ARG A 109 13.71 9.86 -18.32
N ARG A 110 12.79 9.23 -19.05
CA ARG A 110 12.83 9.17 -20.53
C ARG A 110 12.70 10.57 -21.16
N SER A 111 11.95 11.47 -20.52
CA SER A 111 11.83 12.86 -20.94
C SER A 111 12.99 13.76 -20.48
N GLY A 112 13.98 13.23 -19.77
CA GLY A 112 15.14 14.00 -19.28
C GLY A 112 14.82 14.96 -18.12
N ILE A 113 13.64 14.87 -17.51
CA ILE A 113 13.21 15.75 -16.41
C ILE A 113 13.96 15.41 -15.11
N ILE A 114 14.27 14.12 -14.91
CA ILE A 114 14.96 13.63 -13.71
C ILE A 114 16.23 12.86 -14.07
N SER A 115 17.23 12.95 -13.21
CA SER A 115 18.46 12.17 -13.32
C SER A 115 18.23 10.69 -12.99
N ARG A 116 19.18 9.84 -13.36
CA ARG A 116 19.14 8.41 -13.02
C ARG A 116 19.12 8.18 -11.50
N GLU A 117 19.86 8.98 -10.74
CA GLU A 117 19.94 8.88 -9.28
C GLU A 117 18.57 9.17 -8.63
N VAL A 118 17.89 10.22 -9.09
CA VAL A 118 16.54 10.56 -8.61
C VAL A 118 15.54 9.45 -8.95
N TYR A 119 15.64 8.87 -10.14
CA TYR A 119 14.82 7.71 -10.52
C TYR A 119 15.05 6.50 -9.59
N LEU A 120 16.32 6.20 -9.26
CA LEU A 120 16.66 5.13 -8.32
C LEU A 120 16.14 5.42 -6.91
N LEU A 121 16.23 6.66 -6.44
CA LEU A 121 15.65 7.08 -5.16
C LEU A 121 14.13 6.86 -5.13
N ILE A 122 13.40 7.30 -6.17
CA ILE A 122 11.94 7.12 -6.26
C ILE A 122 11.58 5.64 -6.24
N LEU A 123 12.31 4.81 -7.01
CA LEU A 123 12.10 3.36 -7.03
C LEU A 123 12.28 2.76 -5.63
N SER A 124 13.42 3.03 -5.00
CA SER A 124 13.77 2.46 -3.70
C SER A 124 12.83 2.92 -2.59
N VAL A 125 12.44 4.21 -2.56
CA VAL A 125 11.48 4.75 -1.57
C VAL A 125 10.11 4.10 -1.74
N THR A 126 9.64 3.96 -2.97
CA THR A 126 8.33 3.37 -3.25
C THR A 126 8.32 1.89 -2.83
N THR A 127 9.37 1.12 -3.16
CA THR A 127 9.47 -0.29 -2.75
C THR A 127 9.56 -0.45 -1.23
N LEU A 128 10.36 0.36 -0.53
CA LEU A 128 10.40 0.31 0.93
C LEU A 128 9.07 0.72 1.56
N SER A 129 8.39 1.71 1.00
CA SER A 129 7.06 2.12 1.44
C SER A 129 6.03 0.98 1.29
N LEU A 130 6.05 0.27 0.16
CA LEU A 130 5.27 -0.95 -0.09
C LEU A 130 5.55 -2.04 0.96
N LEU A 131 6.83 -2.28 1.29
CA LEU A 131 7.22 -3.25 2.32
C LEU A 131 6.75 -2.84 3.73
N LEU A 132 6.69 -1.54 4.02
CA LEU A 132 6.22 -1.01 5.31
C LEU A 132 4.69 -1.00 5.43
N ALA A 133 3.95 -0.98 4.32
CA ALA A 133 2.49 -0.92 4.31
C ALA A 133 1.79 -2.03 5.13
N PRO A 134 2.09 -3.34 4.98
CA PRO A 134 1.44 -4.38 5.76
C PRO A 134 1.73 -4.27 7.25
N VAL A 135 2.92 -3.81 7.63
CA VAL A 135 3.30 -3.57 9.03
C VAL A 135 2.48 -2.41 9.62
N LEU A 136 2.37 -1.31 8.87
CA LEU A 136 1.59 -0.15 9.27
C LEU A 136 0.10 -0.48 9.40
N TRP A 137 -0.44 -1.24 8.44
CA TRP A 137 -1.82 -1.71 8.45
C TRP A 137 -2.12 -2.60 9.66
N ARG A 138 -1.22 -3.57 9.96
CA ARG A 138 -1.35 -4.44 11.14
C ARG A 138 -1.28 -3.65 12.44
N ALA A 139 -0.40 -2.65 12.53
CA ALA A 139 -0.32 -1.76 13.68
C ALA A 139 -1.59 -0.90 13.85
N ALA A 140 -2.18 -0.42 12.76
CA ALA A 140 -3.41 0.36 12.77
C ALA A 140 -4.62 -0.49 13.23
N ILE A 141 -4.74 -1.73 12.75
CA ILE A 141 -5.77 -2.68 13.20
C ILE A 141 -5.61 -2.97 14.69
N PHE A 142 -4.40 -3.22 15.17
CA PHE A 142 -4.15 -3.50 16.58
C PHE A 142 -4.58 -2.35 17.51
N ARG A 143 -4.51 -1.10 17.04
CA ARG A 143 -5.05 0.06 17.77
C ARG A 143 -6.57 0.18 17.71
N CYS A 144 -7.20 -0.28 16.64
CA CYS A 144 -8.64 -0.10 16.40
C CYS A 144 -9.50 -1.24 16.95
N VAL A 145 -8.95 -2.46 17.02
CA VAL A 145 -9.61 -3.62 17.61
C VAL A 145 -9.24 -3.66 19.10
N PRO A 146 -10.17 -3.37 20.03
CA PRO A 146 -9.92 -3.62 21.45
C PRO A 146 -9.64 -5.11 21.61
N ARG A 147 -8.66 -5.45 22.47
CA ARG A 147 -8.37 -6.84 22.85
C ARG A 147 -9.69 -7.57 23.10
N PRO A 148 -9.90 -8.81 22.56
CA PRO A 148 -10.97 -9.64 23.06
C PRO A 148 -10.77 -9.72 24.57
N GLU A 149 -11.78 -9.26 25.31
CA GLU A 149 -11.83 -9.33 26.75
C GLU A 149 -11.47 -10.77 27.12
N LYS A 150 -10.37 -10.94 27.89
CA LYS A 150 -10.07 -12.23 28.50
C LYS A 150 -11.34 -12.60 29.26
N ARG A 151 -12.13 -13.52 28.72
CA ARG A 151 -13.23 -14.16 29.43
C ARG A 151 -12.59 -14.99 30.54
N LEU A 152 -12.26 -14.32 31.64
CA LEU A 152 -11.76 -14.90 32.87
C LEU A 152 -12.99 -15.42 33.62
N SER A 153 -12.98 -16.73 33.88
CA SER A 153 -13.70 -17.44 34.96
C SER A 153 -15.18 -17.09 35.20
N THR A 154 -16.09 -18.02 34.90
CA THR A 154 -16.59 -19.02 35.86
C THR A 154 -17.26 -20.14 35.08
#